data_AF-F4LMJ5-F1
#
_entry.id   AF-F4LMJ5-F1
#
_cell.length_a   1.000
_cell.length_b   1.000
_cell.length_c   1.000
_cell.angle_alpha   90.00
_cell.angle_beta   90.00
_cell.angle_gamma   90.00
#
_symmetry.space_group_name_H-M   'P 1'
#
loop_
_entity.id
_entity.type
_entity.pdbx_description
1 polymer ?
#
loop_
_entity_poly.entity_id
_entity_poly.type
_entity_poly.pdbx_seq_one_letter_code
_entity_poly.pdbx_strand_id
1 'polypeptide(L)'
;MIKHPIRTFLGLTVLYIVIILGIFLLQFRSETAFSVNIGQMRLQIAETVQADGSKELKNRFLIAFRGLILSGDETNPVKIEYADGTRADAVLSSWEQPTPLSCTLRFGKDISITFTVSEATASPSLSIAAQLPAAVQAASLPYKPAGGYIVTEQTAARSIISSKSAQYEIAAFSVADSYLTLSRRHAAALYEAYDPTSLFDFTSVTGMPLASESAYNTTVRQFKTDFTQLFAKSISDSLTEQSTVSYVAAMAENGNYRTAINRIPDSVKNSAKRTYLSAPYFNSLVSMNRSLVMQIENVNSMIDYALQSKSLDIFTLYKLDSILRIQNDREKARILLSLPGTLTEFSPTVAQAAGILLTYAGLSKTDPELAAPLGAVTDECLDVLAAACSLNGTTLQLTENGTQVPLLQIASAGTALIAYGKLTGTEEYTNSGYMIINSYINSTAGFDLRTMSELYPILEPNNSAYPHVEVIANAQSSGTGKTVWAWTAAQAIGYERDSAGNLLLTVDFPQEETHYLIINGIEPFRRIDIYGVAFRTDPRFETYNSSGYVYNRDTGTLFLKSRHKTQKETVKLYYDTPAPVDSESDRTEPAAETAAE
;
A
#
# COMPACT_ATOMS: atom_id res chain seq x y z
N MET A 1 93.45 -30.73 4.66
CA MET A 1 93.15 -30.67 6.10
C MET A 1 92.66 -29.28 6.45
N ILE A 2 91.43 -29.23 6.95
CA ILE A 2 90.61 -28.05 7.25
C ILE A 2 91.29 -27.24 8.36
N LYS A 3 91.81 -26.05 8.05
CA LYS A 3 92.34 -25.11 9.04
C LYS A 3 91.21 -24.14 9.46
N HIS A 4 90.71 -24.34 10.67
CA HIS A 4 89.77 -23.48 11.44
C HIS A 4 88.26 -23.63 11.14
N PRO A 5 87.64 -24.80 11.40
CA PRO A 5 86.19 -25.00 11.26
C PRO A 5 85.33 -24.05 12.11
N ILE A 6 85.86 -23.62 13.26
CA ILE A 6 85.17 -22.69 14.18
C ILE A 6 85.06 -21.28 13.59
N ARG A 7 86.08 -20.80 12.85
CA ARG A 7 86.07 -19.46 12.23
C ARG A 7 85.08 -19.38 11.08
N THR A 8 84.99 -20.44 10.28
CA THR A 8 84.03 -20.54 9.17
C THR A 8 82.60 -20.62 9.69
N PHE A 9 82.37 -21.39 10.76
CA PHE A 9 81.07 -21.47 11.44
C PHE A 9 80.66 -20.11 12.02
N LEU A 10 81.53 -19.43 12.78
CA LEU A 10 81.23 -18.10 13.32
C LEU A 10 80.99 -17.06 12.22
N GLY A 11 81.76 -17.08 11.14
CA GLY A 11 81.59 -16.17 10.01
C GLY A 11 80.25 -16.35 9.30
N LEU A 12 79.84 -17.60 9.07
CA LEU A 12 78.52 -17.92 8.49
C LEU A 12 77.38 -17.54 9.43
N THR A 13 77.50 -17.79 10.73
CA THR A 13 76.47 -17.41 11.71
C THR A 13 76.29 -15.90 11.79
N VAL A 14 77.37 -15.12 11.79
CA VAL A 14 77.29 -13.64 11.74
C VAL A 14 76.68 -13.17 10.44
N LEU A 15 77.06 -13.76 9.30
CA LEU A 15 76.47 -13.42 8.00
C LEU A 15 74.96 -13.71 7.97
N TYR A 16 74.52 -14.88 8.47
CA TYR A 16 73.10 -15.21 8.55
C TYR A 16 72.34 -14.29 9.50
N ILE A 17 72.92 -13.90 10.64
CA ILE A 17 72.32 -12.91 11.54
C ILE A 17 72.14 -11.57 10.83
N VAL A 18 73.14 -11.10 10.08
CA VAL A 18 73.06 -9.85 9.31
C VAL A 18 72.02 -9.95 8.19
N ILE A 19 71.94 -11.07 7.48
CA ILE A 19 70.93 -11.30 6.44
C ILE A 19 69.52 -11.34 7.05
N ILE A 20 69.32 -12.05 8.16
CA ILE A 20 68.02 -12.12 8.84
C ILE A 20 67.62 -10.75 9.39
N LEU A 21 68.53 -10.00 10.02
CA LEU A 21 68.30 -8.62 10.44
C LEU A 21 68.02 -7.69 9.26
N GLY A 22 68.70 -7.86 8.14
CA GLY A 22 68.48 -7.10 6.91
C GLY A 22 67.10 -7.37 6.30
N ILE A 23 66.66 -8.64 6.27
CA ILE A 23 65.32 -9.03 5.83
C ILE A 23 64.26 -8.48 6.80
N PHE A 24 64.50 -8.56 8.11
CA PHE A 24 63.61 -7.97 9.13
C PHE A 24 63.50 -6.44 8.93
N LEU A 25 64.61 -5.72 8.77
CA LEU A 25 64.59 -4.29 8.51
C LEU A 25 63.89 -3.90 7.20
N LEU A 26 63.95 -4.77 6.18
CA LEU A 26 63.23 -4.57 4.92
C LEU A 26 61.73 -4.91 5.03
N GLN A 27 61.35 -5.90 5.84
CA GLN A 27 59.95 -6.30 6.05
C GLN A 27 59.18 -5.36 6.99
N PHE A 28 59.85 -4.77 8.00
CA PHE A 28 59.25 -3.82 8.92
C PHE A 28 59.45 -2.38 8.42
N ARG A 29 58.88 -2.06 7.25
CA ARG A 29 58.59 -0.65 6.95
C ARG A 29 57.63 -0.16 8.04
N SER A 30 58.00 0.91 8.74
CA SER A 30 57.24 1.39 9.89
C SER A 30 55.85 1.84 9.44
N GLU A 31 54.84 1.00 9.69
CA GLU A 31 53.45 1.39 9.53
C GLU A 31 53.11 2.40 10.61
N THR A 32 52.70 3.58 10.17
CA THR A 32 52.28 4.66 11.05
C THR A 32 50.84 5.01 10.73
N ALA A 33 50.05 5.38 11.72
CA ALA A 33 48.73 5.96 11.50
C ALA A 33 48.74 7.39 12.01
N PHE A 34 48.22 8.31 11.22
CA PHE A 34 47.98 9.68 11.68
C PHE A 34 46.51 9.83 12.05
N SER A 35 46.22 10.81 12.90
CA SER A 35 44.86 11.10 13.35
C SER A 35 44.58 12.58 13.26
N VAL A 36 43.41 12.93 12.71
CA VAL A 36 42.95 14.30 12.54
C VAL A 36 41.59 14.43 13.23
N ASN A 37 41.42 15.49 14.01
CA ASN A 37 40.12 15.87 14.56
C ASN A 37 39.48 16.92 13.66
N ILE A 38 38.23 16.69 13.29
CA ILE A 38 37.41 17.51 12.40
C ILE A 38 36.11 17.80 13.15
N GLY A 39 36.05 18.94 13.85
CA GLY A 39 35.01 19.17 14.85
C GLY A 39 35.03 18.07 15.93
N GLN A 40 33.90 17.40 16.14
CA GLN A 40 33.78 16.23 17.04
C GLN A 40 34.04 14.88 16.35
N MET A 41 34.31 14.88 15.05
CA MET A 41 34.66 13.68 14.29
C MET A 41 36.17 13.44 14.36
N ARG A 42 36.57 12.19 14.53
CA ARG A 42 37.98 11.77 14.48
C ARG A 42 38.22 10.89 13.27
N LEU A 43 39.13 11.31 12.40
CA LEU A 43 39.68 10.53 11.30
C LEU A 43 41.00 9.89 11.72
N GLN A 44 41.22 8.64 11.34
CA GLN A 44 42.50 7.94 11.37
C GLN A 44 42.73 7.26 10.02
N ILE A 45 43.94 7.41 9.48
CA ILE A 45 44.35 6.75 8.24
C ILE A 45 45.73 6.14 8.46
N ALA A 46 45.92 4.91 8.00
CA ALA A 46 47.22 4.25 8.03
C ALA A 46 48.05 4.62 6.79
N GLU A 47 49.34 4.86 6.98
CA GLU A 47 50.31 5.18 5.95
C GLU A 47 51.60 4.36 6.13
N THR A 48 52.32 4.15 5.04
CA THR A 48 53.66 3.55 5.04
C THR A 48 54.65 4.60 4.57
N VAL A 49 55.76 4.73 5.29
CA VAL A 49 56.88 5.59 4.87
C VAL A 49 57.81 4.77 3.97
N GLN A 50 57.96 5.21 2.72
CA GLN A 50 58.88 4.63 1.74
C GLN A 50 60.33 5.03 2.05
N ALA A 51 61.30 4.30 1.48
CA ALA A 51 62.72 4.54 1.73
C ALA A 51 63.22 5.93 1.26
N ASP A 52 62.49 6.57 0.34
CA ASP A 52 62.73 7.93 -0.15
C ASP A 52 62.05 9.02 0.70
N GLY A 53 61.36 8.64 1.78
CA GLY A 53 60.61 9.53 2.65
C GLY A 53 59.19 9.87 2.15
N SER A 54 58.78 9.36 0.98
CA SER A 54 57.39 9.52 0.51
C SER A 54 56.42 8.69 1.35
N LYS A 55 55.19 9.18 1.46
CA LYS A 55 54.12 8.55 2.24
C LYS A 55 53.08 7.97 1.30
N GLU A 56 52.76 6.70 1.49
CA GLU A 56 51.72 6.00 0.73
C GLU A 56 50.61 5.56 1.68
N LEU A 57 49.36 5.86 1.34
CA LEU A 57 48.21 5.47 2.15
C LEU A 57 47.96 3.97 2.01
N LYS A 58 47.64 3.31 3.12
CA LYS A 58 47.06 1.97 3.10
C LYS A 58 45.56 2.06 2.92
N ASN A 59 44.97 0.98 2.42
CA ASN A 59 43.52 0.78 2.46
C ASN A 59 43.07 0.48 3.89
N ARG A 60 43.22 1.44 4.80
CA ARG A 60 42.81 1.33 6.20
C ARG A 60 42.50 2.71 6.76
N PHE A 61 41.22 2.94 7.05
CA PHE A 61 40.74 4.17 7.67
C PHE A 61 39.73 3.87 8.78
N LEU A 62 39.61 4.83 9.68
CA LEU A 62 38.59 4.83 10.73
C LEU A 62 38.07 6.25 10.92
N ILE A 63 36.75 6.38 10.92
CA ILE A 63 36.02 7.58 11.27
C ILE A 63 35.20 7.25 12.51
N ALA A 64 35.43 7.99 13.59
CA ALA A 64 34.69 7.88 14.83
C ALA A 64 33.92 9.17 15.11
N PHE A 65 32.63 9.04 15.41
CA PHE A 65 31.77 10.17 15.75
C PHE A 65 30.62 9.69 16.65
N ARG A 66 30.53 10.22 17.88
CA ARG A 66 29.38 10.03 18.80
C ARG A 66 28.81 8.61 18.85
N GLY A 67 29.65 7.61 19.13
CA GLY A 67 29.20 6.22 19.26
C GLY A 67 29.11 5.44 17.93
N LEU A 68 29.34 6.08 16.79
CA LEU A 68 29.45 5.45 15.48
C LEU A 68 30.92 5.29 15.07
N ILE A 69 31.28 4.12 14.56
CA ILE A 69 32.57 3.84 13.90
C ILE A 69 32.29 3.42 12.46
N LEU A 70 32.83 4.17 11.50
CA LEU A 70 32.88 3.82 10.09
C LEU A 70 34.33 3.47 9.75
N SER A 71 34.58 2.28 9.22
CA SER A 71 35.95 1.83 8.99
C SER A 71 36.02 0.91 7.79
N GLY A 72 37.07 1.06 6.99
CA GLY A 72 37.39 0.12 5.92
C GLY A 72 38.82 -0.35 6.07
N ASP A 73 39.05 -1.64 5.80
CA ASP A 73 40.38 -2.23 5.68
C ASP A 73 40.44 -3.30 4.56
N GLU A 74 41.55 -4.03 4.44
CA GLU A 74 41.70 -5.12 3.48
C GLU A 74 40.74 -6.30 3.74
N THR A 75 40.27 -6.48 4.98
CA THR A 75 39.36 -7.57 5.35
C THR A 75 37.89 -7.15 5.22
N ASN A 76 37.59 -5.90 5.54
CA ASN A 76 36.28 -5.28 5.43
C ASN A 76 36.39 -4.01 4.58
N PRO A 77 36.53 -4.14 3.24
CA PRO A 77 36.67 -2.98 2.37
C PRO A 77 35.33 -2.27 2.17
N VAL A 78 35.40 -1.05 1.63
CA VAL A 78 34.23 -0.42 1.01
C VAL A 78 33.86 -1.24 -0.22
N LYS A 79 32.61 -1.70 -0.28
CA LYS A 79 32.12 -2.52 -1.40
C LYS A 79 31.36 -1.66 -2.39
N ILE A 80 31.42 -2.00 -3.66
CA ILE A 80 30.65 -1.34 -4.73
C ILE A 80 29.86 -2.34 -5.53
N GLU A 81 28.70 -1.90 -5.99
CA GLU A 81 27.79 -2.67 -6.83
C GLU A 81 27.51 -1.93 -8.14
N TYR A 82 27.62 -2.65 -9.25
CA TYR A 82 27.38 -2.15 -10.61
C TYR A 82 25.95 -2.46 -11.07
N ALA A 83 25.53 -1.83 -12.17
CA ALA A 83 24.17 -1.99 -12.72
C ALA A 83 23.82 -3.43 -13.17
N ASP A 84 24.83 -4.25 -13.46
CA ASP A 84 24.70 -5.65 -13.85
C ASP A 84 24.71 -6.61 -12.64
N GLY A 85 24.72 -6.08 -11.42
CA GLY A 85 24.78 -6.85 -10.17
C GLY A 85 26.17 -7.34 -9.80
N THR A 86 27.20 -7.03 -10.58
CA THR A 86 28.59 -7.36 -10.21
C THR A 86 29.04 -6.54 -9.01
N ARG A 87 29.92 -7.11 -8.19
CA ARG A 87 30.45 -6.48 -6.98
C ARG A 87 31.97 -6.42 -7.02
N ALA A 88 32.53 -5.36 -6.45
CA ALA A 88 33.97 -5.21 -6.30
C ALA A 88 34.32 -4.41 -5.04
N ASP A 89 35.60 -4.45 -4.67
CA ASP A 89 36.12 -3.65 -3.56
C ASP A 89 36.67 -2.31 -4.06
N ALA A 90 36.44 -1.27 -3.26
CA ALA A 90 36.98 0.06 -3.46
C ALA A 90 38.16 0.28 -2.51
N VAL A 91 39.30 0.65 -3.08
CA VAL A 91 40.58 0.81 -2.36
C VAL A 91 40.84 2.29 -2.12
N LEU A 92 41.11 2.68 -0.87
CA LEU A 92 41.45 4.05 -0.52
C LEU A 92 42.71 4.50 -1.28
N SER A 93 42.63 5.62 -2.00
CA SER A 93 43.71 6.15 -2.82
C SER A 93 44.25 7.48 -2.30
N SER A 94 43.37 8.35 -1.82
CA SER A 94 43.75 9.63 -1.24
C SER A 94 42.70 10.15 -0.27
N TRP A 95 43.05 11.21 0.45
CA TRP A 95 42.11 11.96 1.26
C TRP A 95 42.42 13.45 1.17
N GLU A 96 41.41 14.27 1.48
CA GLU A 96 41.56 15.70 1.63
C GLU A 96 40.62 16.23 2.72
N GLN A 97 40.90 17.44 3.19
CA GLN A 97 40.07 18.17 4.15
C GLN A 97 39.55 19.45 3.48
N PRO A 98 38.40 19.39 2.76
CA PRO A 98 37.91 20.54 2.00
C PRO A 98 37.56 21.74 2.88
N THR A 99 37.05 21.47 4.10
CA THR A 99 36.69 22.51 5.08
C THR A 99 37.15 22.09 6.48
N PRO A 100 37.19 23.01 7.46
CA PRO A 100 37.52 22.66 8.85
C PRO A 100 36.61 21.61 9.47
N LEU A 101 35.40 21.40 8.93
CA LEU A 101 34.39 20.47 9.44
C LEU A 101 34.10 19.30 8.48
N SER A 102 34.90 19.11 7.43
CA SER A 102 34.70 17.99 6.50
C SER A 102 35.99 17.32 6.04
N CYS A 103 35.93 16.02 5.76
CA CYS A 103 36.97 15.32 5.01
C CYS A 103 36.37 14.49 3.90
N THR A 104 37.11 14.34 2.81
CA THR A 104 36.74 13.48 1.69
C THR A 104 37.76 12.36 1.56
N LEU A 105 37.30 11.12 1.61
CA LEU A 105 38.07 9.94 1.27
C LEU A 105 37.82 9.59 -0.20
N ARG A 106 38.89 9.47 -0.97
CA ARG A 106 38.84 9.09 -2.38
C ARG A 106 39.28 7.65 -2.52
N PHE A 107 38.50 6.89 -3.25
CA PHE A 107 38.75 5.50 -3.54
C PHE A 107 39.04 5.34 -5.04
N GLY A 108 39.69 4.24 -5.42
CA GLY A 108 39.83 3.89 -6.83
C GLY A 108 38.49 3.85 -7.56
N LYS A 109 38.51 4.00 -8.89
CA LYS A 109 37.33 4.03 -9.77
C LYS A 109 36.45 5.29 -9.58
N ASP A 110 37.07 6.44 -9.32
CA ASP A 110 36.41 7.76 -9.24
C ASP A 110 35.27 7.85 -8.21
N ILE A 111 35.40 7.11 -7.11
CA ILE A 111 34.46 7.14 -5.99
C ILE A 111 35.02 8.04 -4.90
N SER A 112 34.20 8.94 -4.37
CA SER A 112 34.56 9.69 -3.18
C SER A 112 33.45 9.60 -2.13
N ILE A 113 33.83 9.57 -0.86
CA ILE A 113 32.91 9.65 0.28
C ILE A 113 33.33 10.83 1.14
N THR A 114 32.44 11.79 1.27
CA THR A 114 32.63 13.01 2.05
C THR A 114 31.89 12.90 3.37
N PHE A 115 32.58 13.22 4.45
CA PHE A 115 32.06 13.25 5.80
C PHE A 115 32.06 14.69 6.27
N THR A 116 30.90 15.19 6.69
CA THR A 116 30.71 16.59 7.09
C THR A 116 30.04 16.65 8.45
N VAL A 117 30.65 17.36 9.40
CA VAL A 117 30.06 17.67 10.70
C VAL A 117 29.29 18.98 10.58
N SER A 118 28.03 19.01 11.01
CA SER A 118 27.15 20.18 10.82
C SER A 118 27.68 21.45 11.50
N GLU A 119 28.23 21.30 12.70
CA GLU A 119 28.75 22.39 13.52
C GLU A 119 29.79 21.90 14.54
N ALA A 120 30.51 22.84 15.17
CA ALA A 120 31.62 22.47 16.04
C ALA A 120 31.20 22.12 17.49
N THR A 121 30.07 22.60 17.99
CA THR A 121 29.78 22.60 19.44
C THR A 121 28.35 22.25 19.86
N ALA A 122 27.30 22.82 19.27
CA ALA A 122 25.93 22.48 19.65
C ALA A 122 25.46 21.24 18.89
N SER A 123 24.96 20.21 19.60
CA SER A 123 24.40 18.95 19.07
C SER A 123 24.78 18.55 17.63
N PRO A 124 26.07 18.40 17.26
CA PRO A 124 26.45 18.14 15.88
C PRO A 124 25.89 16.84 15.34
N SER A 125 25.52 16.89 14.06
CA SER A 125 25.21 15.74 13.22
C SER A 125 26.35 15.47 12.25
N LEU A 126 26.40 14.25 11.72
CA LEU A 126 27.34 13.79 10.71
C LEU A 126 26.59 13.44 9.43
N SER A 127 26.89 14.16 8.35
CA SER A 127 26.45 13.81 7.00
C SER A 127 27.53 13.02 6.28
N ILE A 128 27.13 11.96 5.58
CA ILE A 128 28.01 11.08 4.80
C ILE A 128 27.48 11.09 3.37
N ALA A 129 28.22 11.65 2.42
CA ALA A 129 27.80 11.77 1.03
C ALA A 129 28.78 11.08 0.08
N ALA A 130 28.28 10.20 -0.78
CA ALA A 130 29.05 9.54 -1.82
C ALA A 130 28.89 10.25 -3.17
N GLN A 131 29.99 10.40 -3.89
CA GLN A 131 29.98 10.70 -5.32
C GLN A 131 30.33 9.42 -6.06
N LEU A 132 29.35 8.89 -6.80
CA LEU A 132 29.48 7.63 -7.54
C LEU A 132 29.54 7.89 -9.05
N PRO A 133 30.46 7.24 -9.79
CA PRO A 133 30.50 7.34 -11.26
C PRO A 133 29.29 6.63 -11.88
N ALA A 134 28.99 6.93 -13.14
CA ALA A 134 27.76 6.48 -13.79
C ALA A 134 27.57 4.95 -13.85
N ALA A 135 28.66 4.18 -13.83
CA ALA A 135 28.63 2.72 -13.86
C ALA A 135 28.31 2.09 -12.49
N VAL A 136 28.51 2.80 -11.38
CA VAL A 136 28.33 2.29 -10.02
C VAL A 136 26.93 2.68 -9.52
N GLN A 137 26.16 1.69 -9.07
CA GLN A 137 24.81 1.88 -8.54
C GLN A 137 24.82 2.16 -7.03
N ALA A 138 25.71 1.52 -6.29
CA ALA A 138 25.79 1.67 -4.85
C ALA A 138 27.21 1.46 -4.31
N ALA A 139 27.49 2.09 -3.16
CA ALA A 139 28.67 1.85 -2.35
C ALA A 139 28.26 1.51 -0.91
N SER A 140 28.79 0.42 -0.36
CA SER A 140 28.53 -0.06 1.00
C SER A 140 29.76 0.14 1.87
N LEU A 141 29.60 1.00 2.88
CA LEU A 141 30.62 1.40 3.83
C LEU A 141 30.46 0.58 5.12
N PRO A 142 31.50 -0.14 5.60
CA PRO A 142 31.37 -0.85 6.85
C PRO A 142 31.22 0.08 8.04
N TYR A 143 30.32 -0.26 8.96
CA TYR A 143 30.11 0.48 10.20
C TYR A 143 29.86 -0.45 11.38
N LYS A 144 30.03 0.09 12.59
CA LYS A 144 29.65 -0.56 13.84
C LYS A 144 29.45 0.46 14.96
N PRO A 145 28.67 0.12 16.00
CA PRO A 145 28.68 0.88 17.25
C PRO A 145 30.07 0.87 17.91
N ALA A 146 30.44 2.00 18.51
CA ALA A 146 31.62 2.14 19.34
C ALA A 146 31.40 1.48 20.71
N GLY A 147 32.49 1.23 21.46
CA GLY A 147 32.40 0.62 22.78
C GLY A 147 31.45 1.36 23.71
N GLY A 148 30.49 0.63 24.30
CA GLY A 148 29.45 1.18 25.18
C GLY A 148 28.15 1.62 24.48
N TYR A 149 28.11 1.56 23.14
CA TYR A 149 26.90 1.74 22.35
C TYR A 149 26.42 0.39 21.79
N ILE A 150 25.11 0.25 21.62
CA ILE A 150 24.45 -0.90 21.02
C ILE A 150 23.40 -0.43 20.03
N VAL A 151 23.12 -1.24 19.02
CA VAL A 151 21.93 -1.04 18.18
C VAL A 151 20.71 -1.47 18.99
N THR A 152 19.76 -0.56 19.18
CA THR A 152 18.49 -0.84 19.89
C THR A 152 17.32 -1.04 18.95
N GLU A 153 17.39 -0.45 17.76
CA GLU A 153 16.38 -0.58 16.71
C GLU A 153 17.07 -0.54 15.35
N GLN A 154 16.56 -1.29 14.38
CA GLN A 154 17.05 -1.28 13.01
C GLN A 154 15.93 -1.66 12.04
N THR A 155 15.81 -0.89 10.96
CA THR A 155 14.98 -1.18 9.80
C THR A 155 15.86 -1.20 8.55
N ALA A 156 15.26 -1.39 7.37
CA ALA A 156 16.01 -1.36 6.12
C ALA A 156 16.74 -0.03 5.87
N ALA A 157 16.23 1.11 6.34
CA ALA A 157 16.75 2.45 6.04
C ALA A 157 17.24 3.23 7.27
N ARG A 158 16.96 2.75 8.50
CA ARG A 158 17.37 3.43 9.74
C ARG A 158 17.94 2.48 10.79
N SER A 159 18.79 2.99 11.67
CA SER A 159 19.18 2.29 12.91
C SER A 159 19.38 3.27 14.07
N ILE A 160 18.94 2.88 15.26
CA ILE A 160 19.13 3.63 16.50
C ILE A 160 20.30 3.02 17.28
N ILE A 161 21.32 3.84 17.51
CA ILE A 161 22.53 3.50 18.24
C ILE A 161 22.47 4.19 19.61
N SER A 162 22.35 3.38 20.66
CA SER A 162 22.07 3.84 22.03
C SER A 162 23.19 3.49 23.00
N SER A 163 23.42 4.37 23.96
CA SER A 163 24.21 4.14 25.17
C SER A 163 23.34 4.39 26.41
N LYS A 164 23.93 4.32 27.60
CA LYS A 164 23.21 4.65 28.86
C LYS A 164 22.78 6.12 28.94
N SER A 165 23.39 7.03 28.19
CA SER A 165 23.22 8.49 28.36
C SER A 165 22.88 9.24 27.07
N ALA A 166 22.88 8.57 25.92
CA ALA A 166 22.63 9.20 24.63
C ALA A 166 22.11 8.19 23.62
N GLN A 167 21.22 8.63 22.74
CA GLN A 167 20.71 7.87 21.60
C GLN A 167 20.95 8.68 20.32
N TYR A 168 21.26 7.98 19.24
CA TYR A 168 21.53 8.57 17.94
C TYR A 168 20.87 7.75 16.85
N GLU A 169 20.41 8.40 15.80
CA GLU A 169 19.81 7.75 14.63
C GLU A 169 20.76 7.86 13.45
N ILE A 170 20.97 6.75 12.74
CA ILE A 170 21.56 6.75 11.38
C ILE A 170 20.48 6.43 10.36
N ALA A 171 20.32 7.29 9.35
CA ALA A 171 19.41 7.11 8.22
C ALA A 171 20.18 7.09 6.89
N ALA A 172 19.90 6.11 6.02
CA ALA A 172 20.55 5.94 4.72
C ALA A 172 19.68 5.16 3.72
N PHE A 173 20.17 4.96 2.49
CA PHE A 173 19.47 4.12 1.50
C PHE A 173 19.29 2.68 1.99
N SER A 174 20.31 2.10 2.61
CA SER A 174 20.18 0.84 3.35
C SER A 174 21.12 0.76 4.54
N VAL A 175 20.60 0.27 5.67
CA VAL A 175 21.32 0.10 6.94
C VAL A 175 21.22 -1.38 7.35
N ALA A 176 22.30 -2.14 7.14
CA ALA A 176 22.42 -3.55 7.51
C ALA A 176 23.44 -3.74 8.64
N ASP A 177 23.43 -4.87 9.35
CA ASP A 177 24.20 -5.13 10.58
C ASP A 177 25.67 -4.68 10.57
N SER A 178 26.33 -4.69 9.42
CA SER A 178 27.74 -4.30 9.27
C SER A 178 28.01 -3.29 8.16
N TYR A 179 26.99 -2.87 7.41
CA TYR A 179 27.17 -2.05 6.21
C TYR A 179 26.10 -0.97 6.07
N LEU A 180 26.57 0.24 5.82
CA LEU A 180 25.78 1.40 5.44
C LEU A 180 25.89 1.56 3.93
N THR A 181 24.79 1.44 3.19
CA THR A 181 24.80 1.52 1.73
C THR A 181 24.27 2.86 1.26
N LEU A 182 25.01 3.49 0.34
CA LEU A 182 24.66 4.72 -0.36
C LEU A 182 24.44 4.38 -1.83
N SER A 183 23.30 4.77 -2.42
CA SER A 183 23.00 4.51 -3.82
C SER A 183 23.16 5.76 -4.68
N ARG A 184 23.25 5.61 -5.99
CA ARG A 184 23.38 6.76 -6.90
C ARG A 184 22.17 7.72 -6.84
N ARG A 185 20.98 7.22 -6.48
CA ARG A 185 19.76 8.02 -6.29
C ARG A 185 19.64 8.60 -4.87
N HIS A 186 20.22 7.90 -3.89
CA HIS A 186 20.21 8.27 -2.47
C HIS A 186 21.65 8.18 -1.94
N ALA A 187 22.47 9.13 -2.38
CA ALA A 187 23.91 9.09 -2.21
C ALA A 187 24.36 9.72 -0.88
N ALA A 188 23.46 9.85 0.09
CA ALA A 188 23.74 10.47 1.37
C ALA A 188 23.14 9.67 2.54
N ALA A 189 23.80 9.76 3.68
CA ALA A 189 23.31 9.32 4.98
C ALA A 189 23.47 10.44 6.01
N LEU A 190 22.65 10.40 7.06
CA LEU A 190 22.66 11.35 8.17
C LEU A 190 22.74 10.58 9.49
N TYR A 191 23.60 11.05 10.40
CA TYR A 191 23.70 10.53 11.76
C TYR A 191 23.60 11.67 12.78
N GLU A 192 22.57 11.64 13.62
CA GLU A 192 22.27 12.75 14.54
C GLU A 192 21.69 12.28 15.87
N ALA A 193 21.54 13.20 16.83
CA ALA A 193 20.95 12.89 18.13
C ALA A 193 19.50 12.44 17.92
N TYR A 194 19.18 11.25 18.41
CA TYR A 194 17.84 10.70 18.34
C TYR A 194 17.00 11.30 19.46
N ASP A 195 15.92 11.96 19.07
CA ASP A 195 14.90 12.44 19.97
C ASP A 195 13.67 11.53 19.82
N PRO A 196 13.37 10.64 20.79
CA PRO A 196 12.19 9.78 20.71
C PRO A 196 10.88 10.55 20.58
N THR A 197 10.85 11.84 20.97
CA THR A 197 9.68 12.72 20.80
C THR A 197 9.53 13.26 19.37
N SER A 198 10.51 13.01 18.49
CA SER A 198 10.42 13.34 17.06
C SER A 198 9.69 12.25 16.25
N LEU A 199 9.52 11.03 16.81
CA LEU A 199 8.66 10.02 16.20
C LEU A 199 7.22 10.47 16.33
N PHE A 200 6.52 10.46 15.19
CA PHE A 200 5.11 10.79 15.17
C PHE A 200 4.30 9.78 15.99
N ASP A 201 3.49 10.32 16.90
CA ASP A 201 2.47 9.59 17.64
C ASP A 201 1.10 10.17 17.26
N PHE A 202 0.08 9.33 17.10
CA PHE A 202 -1.27 9.80 16.74
C PHE A 202 -1.87 10.77 17.77
N THR A 203 -1.46 10.71 19.04
CA THR A 203 -1.86 11.68 20.06
C THR A 203 -1.32 13.08 19.78
N SER A 204 -0.20 13.20 19.05
CA SER A 204 0.51 14.46 18.80
C SER A 204 -0.30 15.48 18.01
N VAL A 205 -1.32 15.04 17.25
CA VAL A 205 -2.18 15.94 16.45
C VAL A 205 -3.40 16.43 17.20
N THR A 206 -3.64 15.94 18.42
CA THR A 206 -4.84 16.24 19.18
C THR A 206 -4.95 17.73 19.45
N GLY A 207 -6.10 18.31 19.11
CA GLY A 207 -6.35 19.75 19.25
C GLY A 207 -5.76 20.64 18.15
N MET A 208 -5.05 20.07 17.17
CA MET A 208 -4.60 20.84 16.01
C MET A 208 -5.79 21.20 15.10
N PRO A 209 -5.86 22.43 14.54
CA PRO A 209 -7.00 22.85 13.71
C PRO A 209 -7.25 21.94 12.50
N LEU A 210 -6.20 21.48 11.82
CA LEU A 210 -6.31 20.57 10.67
C LEU A 210 -6.68 19.14 11.05
N ALA A 211 -6.60 18.76 12.33
CA ALA A 211 -7.02 17.45 12.80
C ALA A 211 -8.52 17.39 13.14
N SER A 212 -9.27 18.49 12.96
CA SER A 212 -10.69 18.56 13.30
C SER A 212 -11.61 18.01 12.20
N GLU A 213 -12.74 17.42 12.61
CA GLU A 213 -13.81 16.99 11.70
C GLU A 213 -14.37 18.15 10.87
N SER A 214 -14.48 19.35 11.47
CA SER A 214 -14.94 20.55 10.77
C SER A 214 -14.01 20.95 9.62
N ALA A 215 -12.69 20.88 9.84
CA ALA A 215 -11.71 21.16 8.78
C ALA A 215 -11.81 20.10 7.68
N TYR A 216 -11.87 18.81 8.05
CA TYR A 216 -12.05 17.71 7.09
C TYR A 216 -13.30 17.87 6.23
N ASN A 217 -14.46 18.11 6.84
CA ASN A 217 -15.72 18.31 6.12
C ASN A 217 -15.68 19.53 5.20
N THR A 218 -14.95 20.58 5.58
CA THR A 218 -14.74 21.76 4.72
C THR A 218 -13.86 21.42 3.52
N THR A 219 -12.74 20.74 3.74
CA THR A 219 -11.82 20.29 2.69
C THR A 219 -12.51 19.38 1.69
N VAL A 220 -13.24 18.36 2.15
CA VAL A 220 -13.95 17.42 1.26
C VAL A 220 -15.06 18.12 0.47
N ARG A 221 -15.82 19.03 1.09
CA ARG A 221 -16.84 19.83 0.39
C ARG A 221 -16.22 20.73 -0.69
N GLN A 222 -15.10 21.37 -0.38
CA GLN A 222 -14.39 22.22 -1.34
C GLN A 222 -13.85 21.37 -2.50
N PHE A 223 -13.21 20.24 -2.21
CA PHE A 223 -12.77 19.27 -3.20
C PHE A 223 -13.90 18.84 -4.16
N LYS A 224 -15.08 18.49 -3.64
CA LYS A 224 -16.25 18.12 -4.47
C LYS A 224 -16.71 19.27 -5.36
N THR A 225 -16.71 20.49 -4.83
CA THR A 225 -17.07 21.70 -5.58
C THR A 225 -16.08 21.94 -6.72
N ASP A 226 -14.79 21.88 -6.43
CA ASP A 226 -13.74 22.09 -7.43
C ASP A 226 -13.73 20.98 -8.49
N PHE A 227 -13.95 19.73 -8.08
CA PHE A 227 -14.06 18.59 -8.99
C PHE A 227 -15.22 18.76 -9.98
N THR A 228 -16.42 19.08 -9.50
CA THR A 228 -17.60 19.25 -10.37
C THR A 228 -17.46 20.45 -11.30
N GLN A 229 -16.79 21.52 -10.86
CA GLN A 229 -16.44 22.66 -11.71
C GLN A 229 -15.38 22.34 -12.75
N LEU A 230 -14.35 21.57 -12.39
CA LEU A 230 -13.30 21.14 -13.32
C LEU A 230 -13.88 20.20 -14.38
N PHE A 231 -14.67 19.21 -13.98
CA PHE A 231 -15.39 18.32 -14.90
C PHE A 231 -16.27 19.11 -15.88
N ALA A 232 -17.02 20.09 -15.36
CA ALA A 232 -17.86 20.97 -16.15
C ALA A 232 -17.09 21.75 -17.24
N LYS A 233 -15.84 22.13 -16.97
CA LYS A 233 -14.96 22.84 -17.92
C LYS A 233 -14.32 21.88 -18.93
N SER A 234 -14.01 20.65 -18.52
CA SER A 234 -13.36 19.63 -19.36
C SER A 234 -14.32 18.78 -20.18
N ILE A 235 -15.60 19.15 -20.25
CA ILE A 235 -16.62 18.33 -20.93
C ILE A 235 -16.42 18.19 -22.44
N SER A 236 -15.73 19.17 -23.04
CA SER A 236 -15.31 19.15 -24.44
C SER A 236 -14.07 18.30 -24.69
N ASP A 237 -13.36 17.90 -23.64
CA ASP A 237 -12.15 17.09 -23.72
C ASP A 237 -12.50 15.59 -23.77
N SER A 238 -11.49 14.74 -23.95
CA SER A 238 -11.67 13.27 -23.91
C SER A 238 -11.94 12.79 -22.48
N LEU A 239 -13.20 12.82 -22.05
CA LEU A 239 -13.65 12.28 -20.77
C LEU A 239 -13.37 10.77 -20.66
N THR A 240 -12.99 10.33 -19.46
CA THR A 240 -12.84 8.92 -19.11
C THR A 240 -14.11 8.39 -18.44
N GLU A 241 -14.26 7.06 -18.41
CA GLU A 241 -15.34 6.43 -17.68
C GLU A 241 -15.27 6.76 -16.17
N GLN A 242 -14.08 6.69 -15.57
CA GLN A 242 -13.84 7.04 -14.17
C GLN A 242 -14.29 8.47 -13.87
N SER A 243 -13.87 9.46 -14.68
CA SER A 243 -14.27 10.85 -14.46
C SER A 243 -15.78 11.07 -14.58
N THR A 244 -16.42 10.31 -15.47
CA THR A 244 -17.87 10.41 -15.69
C THR A 244 -18.62 9.85 -14.48
N VAL A 245 -18.20 8.69 -14.00
CA VAL A 245 -18.85 8.00 -12.88
C VAL A 245 -18.66 8.77 -11.58
N SER A 246 -17.45 9.23 -11.28
CA SER A 246 -17.19 10.09 -10.11
C SER A 246 -18.02 11.37 -10.17
N TYR A 247 -18.17 12.00 -11.34
CA TYR A 247 -18.99 13.21 -11.50
C TYR A 247 -20.47 12.95 -11.25
N VAL A 248 -21.04 11.89 -11.83
CA VAL A 248 -22.45 11.54 -11.62
C VAL A 248 -22.70 11.27 -10.14
N ALA A 249 -21.84 10.50 -9.47
CA ALA A 249 -21.95 10.23 -8.04
C ALA A 249 -21.89 11.51 -7.19
N ALA A 250 -20.93 12.42 -7.47
CA ALA A 250 -20.77 13.69 -6.75
C ALA A 250 -21.99 14.62 -6.90
N MET A 251 -22.59 14.65 -8.08
CA MET A 251 -23.78 15.45 -8.33
C MET A 251 -25.04 14.82 -7.71
N ALA A 252 -25.15 13.49 -7.74
CA ALA A 252 -26.28 12.75 -7.20
C ALA A 252 -26.46 12.94 -5.69
N GLU A 253 -25.36 13.01 -4.94
CA GLU A 253 -25.35 13.26 -3.49
C GLU A 253 -26.10 14.56 -3.11
N ASN A 254 -26.09 15.55 -4.00
CA ASN A 254 -26.75 16.85 -3.82
C ASN A 254 -28.13 16.91 -4.50
N GLY A 255 -28.75 15.77 -4.82
CA GLY A 255 -30.05 15.69 -5.50
C GLY A 255 -30.01 16.08 -6.99
N ASN A 256 -28.83 16.28 -7.57
CA ASN A 256 -28.67 16.76 -8.95
C ASN A 256 -28.41 15.63 -9.96
N TYR A 257 -28.92 14.42 -9.70
CA TYR A 257 -28.70 13.25 -10.56
C TYR A 257 -29.12 13.50 -12.01
N ARG A 258 -30.35 13.98 -12.26
CA ARG A 258 -30.86 14.26 -13.61
C ARG A 258 -29.98 15.23 -14.38
N THR A 259 -29.58 16.31 -13.72
CA THR A 259 -28.67 17.32 -14.29
C THR A 259 -27.35 16.70 -14.68
N ALA A 260 -26.79 15.82 -13.84
CA ALA A 260 -25.54 15.14 -14.13
C ALA A 260 -25.66 14.23 -15.36
N ILE A 261 -26.67 13.36 -15.39
CA ILE A 261 -26.91 12.44 -16.51
C ILE A 261 -27.12 13.21 -17.82
N ASN A 262 -27.92 14.27 -17.81
CA ASN A 262 -28.18 15.08 -19.00
C ASN A 262 -26.93 15.79 -19.52
N ARG A 263 -25.99 16.11 -18.63
CA ARG A 263 -24.76 16.80 -18.98
C ARG A 263 -23.76 15.89 -19.68
N ILE A 264 -23.76 14.58 -19.40
CA ILE A 264 -22.82 13.65 -20.03
C ILE A 264 -23.05 13.53 -21.55
N PRO A 265 -22.02 13.73 -22.39
CA PRO A 265 -22.16 13.63 -23.84
C PRO A 265 -22.52 12.23 -24.33
N ASP A 266 -23.27 12.16 -25.45
CA ASP A 266 -23.64 10.88 -26.07
C ASP A 266 -22.44 10.06 -26.55
N SER A 267 -21.32 10.71 -26.89
CA SER A 267 -20.06 10.05 -27.24
C SER A 267 -19.50 9.22 -26.08
N VAL A 268 -19.75 9.62 -24.84
CA VAL A 268 -19.38 8.88 -23.62
C VAL A 268 -20.46 7.85 -23.30
N LYS A 269 -21.74 8.26 -23.27
CA LYS A 269 -22.88 7.37 -22.97
C LYS A 269 -22.96 6.17 -23.91
N ASN A 270 -22.59 6.33 -25.18
CA ASN A 270 -22.65 5.27 -26.19
C ASN A 270 -21.27 4.74 -26.57
N SER A 271 -20.22 5.08 -25.81
CA SER A 271 -18.86 4.64 -26.10
C SER A 271 -18.73 3.12 -26.02
N ALA A 272 -18.08 2.53 -27.02
CA ALA A 272 -17.69 1.11 -27.00
C ALA A 272 -16.58 0.80 -26.00
N LYS A 273 -15.94 1.82 -25.41
CA LYS A 273 -14.89 1.68 -24.39
C LYS A 273 -15.44 1.61 -22.96
N ARG A 274 -16.76 1.74 -22.77
CA ARG A 274 -17.37 1.60 -21.43
C ARG A 274 -17.15 0.20 -20.91
N THR A 275 -17.18 0.10 -19.59
CA THR A 275 -17.10 -1.16 -18.84
C THR A 275 -18.30 -1.24 -17.89
N TYR A 276 -18.26 -2.23 -17.00
CA TYR A 276 -19.21 -2.38 -15.91
C TYR A 276 -19.33 -1.12 -15.05
N LEU A 277 -18.27 -0.32 -14.95
CA LEU A 277 -18.21 0.82 -14.03
C LEU A 277 -19.36 1.81 -14.25
N SER A 278 -19.66 2.19 -15.50
CA SER A 278 -20.76 3.12 -15.79
C SER A 278 -22.11 2.46 -16.10
N ALA A 279 -22.17 1.13 -16.08
CA ALA A 279 -23.38 0.37 -16.42
C ALA A 279 -24.60 0.75 -15.57
N PRO A 280 -24.49 1.08 -14.26
CA PRO A 280 -25.65 1.48 -13.47
C PRO A 280 -26.37 2.76 -13.92
N TYR A 281 -25.71 3.60 -14.73
CA TYR A 281 -26.26 4.88 -15.18
C TYR A 281 -26.73 4.87 -16.63
N PHE A 282 -26.02 4.18 -17.52
CA PHE A 282 -26.09 4.46 -18.96
C PHE A 282 -26.48 3.27 -19.83
N ASN A 283 -27.16 2.23 -19.34
CA ASN A 283 -27.54 1.03 -20.10
C ASN A 283 -26.37 0.12 -20.53
N SER A 284 -26.67 -0.87 -21.38
CA SER A 284 -25.80 -1.90 -21.92
C SER A 284 -25.41 -2.98 -20.90
N LEU A 285 -26.33 -3.33 -20.00
CA LEU A 285 -26.09 -4.23 -18.88
C LEU A 285 -25.47 -5.56 -19.32
N VAL A 286 -26.04 -6.21 -20.34
CA VAL A 286 -25.58 -7.53 -20.81
C VAL A 286 -24.16 -7.48 -21.38
N SER A 287 -23.84 -6.45 -22.17
CA SER A 287 -22.50 -6.34 -22.77
C SER A 287 -21.46 -5.90 -21.74
N MET A 288 -21.79 -4.95 -20.87
CA MET A 288 -20.90 -4.45 -19.83
C MET A 288 -20.63 -5.50 -18.75
N ASN A 289 -21.57 -6.42 -18.48
CA ASN A 289 -21.38 -7.52 -17.54
C ASN A 289 -20.18 -8.40 -17.88
N ARG A 290 -19.78 -8.52 -19.16
CA ARG A 290 -18.56 -9.26 -19.53
C ARG A 290 -17.32 -8.69 -18.85
N SER A 291 -17.23 -7.36 -18.79
CA SER A 291 -16.12 -6.70 -18.09
C SER A 291 -16.20 -6.80 -16.56
N LEU A 292 -17.41 -6.88 -15.99
CA LEU A 292 -17.60 -7.16 -14.57
C LEU A 292 -17.09 -8.57 -14.22
N VAL A 293 -17.48 -9.57 -15.01
CA VAL A 293 -17.03 -10.96 -14.84
C VAL A 293 -15.51 -11.06 -14.97
N MET A 294 -14.92 -10.46 -16.00
CA MET A 294 -13.45 -10.41 -16.14
C MET A 294 -12.77 -9.75 -14.95
N GLN A 295 -13.34 -8.68 -14.38
CA GLN A 295 -12.78 -8.04 -13.20
C GLN A 295 -12.81 -8.97 -11.99
N ILE A 296 -13.91 -9.69 -11.76
CA ILE A 296 -14.03 -10.66 -10.66
C ILE A 296 -13.03 -11.81 -10.84
N GLU A 297 -12.91 -12.35 -12.05
CA GLU A 297 -11.93 -13.41 -12.38
C GLU A 297 -10.47 -12.94 -12.20
N ASN A 298 -10.17 -11.70 -12.57
CA ASN A 298 -8.87 -11.09 -12.34
C ASN A 298 -8.56 -11.00 -10.83
N VAL A 299 -9.51 -10.52 -10.02
CA VAL A 299 -9.32 -10.46 -8.56
C VAL A 299 -9.15 -11.87 -7.98
N ASN A 300 -9.89 -12.87 -8.44
CA ASN A 300 -9.69 -14.26 -8.02
C ASN A 300 -8.28 -14.76 -8.32
N SER A 301 -7.75 -14.40 -9.49
CA SER A 301 -6.37 -14.72 -9.89
C SER A 301 -5.35 -13.99 -9.01
N MET A 302 -5.61 -12.73 -8.63
CA MET A 302 -4.78 -11.99 -7.69
C MET A 302 -4.81 -12.62 -6.29
N ILE A 303 -5.96 -13.14 -5.83
CA ILE A 303 -6.06 -13.87 -4.56
C ILE A 303 -5.20 -15.13 -4.62
N ASP A 304 -5.31 -15.92 -5.70
CA ASP A 304 -4.48 -17.12 -5.88
C ASP A 304 -2.99 -16.78 -5.88
N TYR A 305 -2.60 -15.71 -6.59
CA TYR A 305 -1.22 -15.23 -6.60
C TYR A 305 -0.75 -14.78 -5.20
N ALA A 306 -1.56 -14.01 -4.47
CA ALA A 306 -1.23 -13.55 -3.12
C ALA A 306 -0.99 -14.73 -2.17
N LEU A 307 -1.84 -15.76 -2.22
CA LEU A 307 -1.69 -16.96 -1.40
C LEU A 307 -0.43 -17.76 -1.75
N GLN A 308 -0.11 -17.91 -3.05
CA GLN A 308 1.05 -18.67 -3.51
C GLN A 308 2.38 -17.94 -3.24
N SER A 309 2.42 -16.64 -3.55
CA SER A 309 3.62 -15.81 -3.44
C SER A 309 3.81 -15.20 -2.05
N LYS A 310 2.81 -15.34 -1.17
CA LYS A 310 2.72 -14.64 0.11
C LYS A 310 2.77 -13.11 -0.02
N SER A 311 2.31 -12.57 -1.16
CA SER A 311 2.25 -11.12 -1.41
C SER A 311 1.05 -10.48 -0.71
N LEU A 312 1.26 -9.26 -0.20
CA LEU A 312 0.23 -8.41 0.40
C LEU A 312 -0.41 -7.42 -0.60
N ASP A 313 0.00 -7.43 -1.88
CA ASP A 313 -0.44 -6.43 -2.88
C ASP A 313 -1.95 -6.45 -3.13
N ILE A 314 -2.61 -7.59 -2.92
CA ILE A 314 -4.07 -7.72 -3.00
C ILE A 314 -4.79 -6.72 -2.08
N PHE A 315 -4.20 -6.37 -0.93
CA PHE A 315 -4.81 -5.47 0.06
C PHE A 315 -4.85 -4.02 -0.44
N THR A 316 -4.09 -3.65 -1.47
CA THR A 316 -4.17 -2.31 -2.06
C THR A 316 -5.37 -2.14 -3.01
N LEU A 317 -6.16 -3.19 -3.23
CA LEU A 317 -7.32 -3.16 -4.10
C LEU A 317 -8.48 -2.37 -3.46
N TYR A 318 -9.04 -1.44 -4.22
CA TYR A 318 -10.22 -0.68 -3.79
C TYR A 318 -11.41 -1.62 -3.48
N LYS A 319 -12.03 -1.42 -2.30
CA LYS A 319 -13.20 -2.17 -1.82
C LYS A 319 -13.02 -3.70 -1.82
N LEU A 320 -11.82 -4.17 -1.44
CA LEU A 320 -11.54 -5.59 -1.28
C LEU A 320 -12.54 -6.28 -0.34
N ASP A 321 -12.96 -5.62 0.73
CA ASP A 321 -13.98 -6.09 1.68
C ASP A 321 -15.29 -6.48 0.98
N SER A 322 -15.81 -5.65 0.08
CA SER A 322 -17.00 -5.94 -0.70
C SER A 322 -16.79 -7.14 -1.64
N ILE A 323 -15.63 -7.23 -2.28
CA ILE A 323 -15.32 -8.32 -3.23
C ILE A 323 -15.20 -9.66 -2.50
N LEU A 324 -14.59 -9.70 -1.32
CA LEU A 324 -14.45 -10.92 -0.53
C LEU A 324 -15.81 -11.47 -0.08
N ARG A 325 -16.79 -10.60 0.22
CA ARG A 325 -18.14 -11.02 0.63
C ARG A 325 -18.96 -11.66 -0.49
N ILE A 326 -18.63 -11.41 -1.75
CA ILE A 326 -19.30 -12.04 -2.90
C ILE A 326 -18.60 -13.30 -3.41
N GLN A 327 -17.48 -13.68 -2.79
CA GLN A 327 -16.80 -14.93 -3.11
C GLN A 327 -17.65 -16.14 -2.67
N ASN A 328 -17.73 -17.14 -3.55
CA ASN A 328 -18.37 -18.41 -3.20
C ASN A 328 -17.49 -19.25 -2.25
N ASP A 329 -16.16 -19.13 -2.37
CA ASP A 329 -15.21 -19.82 -1.51
C ASP A 329 -14.84 -18.94 -0.31
N ARG A 330 -15.71 -18.98 0.70
CA ARG A 330 -15.53 -18.25 1.96
C ARG A 330 -14.27 -18.68 2.71
N GLU A 331 -13.87 -19.94 2.58
CA GLU A 331 -12.67 -20.46 3.24
C GLU A 331 -11.41 -19.90 2.59
N LYS A 332 -11.35 -19.83 1.26
CA LYS A 332 -10.26 -19.15 0.54
C LYS A 332 -10.15 -17.67 0.94
N ALA A 333 -11.27 -16.97 1.09
CA ALA A 333 -11.27 -15.60 1.61
C ALA A 333 -10.69 -15.54 3.03
N ARG A 334 -11.08 -16.45 3.92
CA ARG A 334 -10.56 -16.54 5.30
C ARG A 334 -9.05 -16.84 5.33
N ILE A 335 -8.56 -17.73 4.46
CA ILE A 335 -7.12 -18.03 4.34
C ILE A 335 -6.36 -16.80 3.87
N LEU A 336 -6.86 -16.06 2.87
CA LEU A 336 -6.27 -14.80 2.41
C LEU A 336 -6.19 -13.77 3.54
N LEU A 337 -7.27 -13.60 4.30
CA LEU A 337 -7.34 -12.66 5.41
C LEU A 337 -6.44 -13.07 6.59
N SER A 338 -6.10 -14.36 6.69
CA SER A 338 -5.14 -14.86 7.68
C SER A 338 -3.68 -14.69 7.23
N LEU A 339 -3.41 -14.51 5.93
CA LEU A 339 -2.07 -14.45 5.36
C LEU A 339 -1.12 -13.49 6.11
N PRO A 340 -1.51 -12.21 6.39
CA PRO A 340 -0.62 -11.27 7.09
C PRO A 340 -0.05 -11.83 8.40
N GLY A 341 -0.90 -12.42 9.25
CA GLY A 341 -0.50 -12.98 10.55
C GLY A 341 0.29 -14.29 10.46
N THR A 342 0.45 -14.87 9.26
CA THR A 342 1.26 -16.08 9.04
C THR A 342 2.66 -15.78 8.50
N LEU A 343 2.95 -14.52 8.16
CA LEU A 343 4.26 -14.13 7.64
C LEU A 343 5.30 -14.14 8.76
N THR A 344 6.47 -14.71 8.48
CA THR A 344 7.60 -14.71 9.43
C THR A 344 8.12 -13.30 9.69
N GLU A 345 8.04 -12.45 8.67
CA GLU A 345 8.35 -11.02 8.74
C GLU A 345 7.18 -10.27 8.10
N PHE A 346 6.38 -9.60 8.93
CA PHE A 346 5.28 -8.76 8.49
C PHE A 346 5.77 -7.31 8.43
N SER A 347 6.08 -6.84 7.22
CA SER A 347 6.57 -5.48 6.97
C SER A 347 5.81 -4.88 5.77
N PRO A 348 4.51 -4.54 5.94
CA PRO A 348 3.71 -4.00 4.85
C PRO A 348 4.19 -2.60 4.43
N THR A 349 3.93 -2.22 3.19
CA THR A 349 4.02 -0.82 2.75
C THR A 349 2.88 0.01 3.33
N VAL A 350 2.99 1.34 3.29
CA VAL A 350 1.92 2.29 3.68
C VAL A 350 0.61 1.96 2.96
N ALA A 351 0.68 1.64 1.66
CA ALA A 351 -0.49 1.29 0.87
C ALA A 351 -1.12 -0.04 1.34
N GLN A 352 -0.29 -1.05 1.64
CA GLN A 352 -0.76 -2.35 2.12
C GLN A 352 -1.34 -2.24 3.54
N ALA A 353 -0.69 -1.51 4.45
CA ALA A 353 -1.18 -1.25 5.80
C ALA A 353 -2.53 -0.51 5.80
N ALA A 354 -2.65 0.56 5.01
CA ALA A 354 -3.91 1.27 4.82
C ALA A 354 -5.01 0.36 4.24
N GLY A 355 -4.66 -0.47 3.26
CA GLY A 355 -5.56 -1.44 2.64
C GLY A 355 -6.06 -2.52 3.58
N ILE A 356 -5.19 -3.06 4.44
CA ILE A 356 -5.54 -4.02 5.50
C ILE A 356 -6.50 -3.38 6.49
N LEU A 357 -6.22 -2.17 6.98
CA LEU A 357 -7.09 -1.45 7.91
C LEU A 357 -8.46 -1.12 7.30
N LEU A 358 -8.52 -0.70 6.04
CA LEU A 358 -9.78 -0.48 5.32
C LEU A 358 -10.59 -1.78 5.17
N THR A 359 -9.92 -2.88 4.82
CA THR A 359 -10.56 -4.19 4.68
C THR A 359 -11.10 -4.67 6.02
N TYR A 360 -10.31 -4.58 7.08
CA TYR A 360 -10.74 -4.89 8.45
C TYR A 360 -11.92 -4.02 8.89
N ALA A 361 -11.88 -2.71 8.64
CA ALA A 361 -12.94 -1.80 9.02
C ALA A 361 -14.26 -2.04 8.26
N GLY A 362 -14.18 -2.36 6.97
CA GLY A 362 -15.34 -2.69 6.13
C GLY A 362 -15.98 -4.02 6.52
N LEU A 363 -15.16 -5.07 6.69
CA LEU A 363 -15.63 -6.39 7.12
C LEU A 363 -16.15 -6.37 8.55
N SER A 364 -15.55 -5.66 9.50
CA SER A 364 -16.02 -5.63 10.89
C SER A 364 -17.46 -5.11 11.02
N LYS A 365 -17.91 -4.27 10.08
CA LYS A 365 -19.28 -3.75 10.04
C LYS A 365 -20.28 -4.71 9.39
N THR A 366 -19.82 -5.54 8.46
CA THR A 366 -20.71 -6.27 7.53
C THR A 366 -20.58 -7.79 7.61
N ASP A 367 -19.44 -8.28 8.09
CA ASP A 367 -19.07 -9.69 8.25
C ASP A 367 -17.92 -9.85 9.28
N PRO A 368 -18.21 -9.75 10.59
CA PRO A 368 -17.17 -9.79 11.65
C PRO A 368 -16.34 -11.08 11.68
N GLU A 369 -16.92 -12.21 11.25
CA GLU A 369 -16.21 -13.48 11.17
C GLU A 369 -15.08 -13.45 10.14
N LEU A 370 -15.32 -12.84 8.98
CA LEU A 370 -14.26 -12.62 8.00
C LEU A 370 -13.26 -11.55 8.45
N ALA A 371 -13.68 -10.56 9.25
CA ALA A 371 -12.75 -9.54 9.75
C ALA A 371 -11.73 -10.09 10.76
N ALA A 372 -12.14 -11.07 11.57
CA ALA A 372 -11.39 -11.54 12.74
C ALA A 372 -9.90 -11.87 12.49
N PRO A 373 -9.50 -12.54 11.39
CA PRO A 373 -8.09 -12.86 11.15
C PRO A 373 -7.17 -11.64 11.01
N LEU A 374 -7.67 -10.52 10.50
CA LEU A 374 -6.87 -9.30 10.32
C LEU A 374 -6.66 -8.54 11.64
N GLY A 375 -7.49 -8.78 12.66
CA GLY A 375 -7.40 -8.07 13.94
C GLY A 375 -6.05 -8.26 14.65
N ALA A 376 -5.33 -9.34 14.36
CA ALA A 376 -4.02 -9.62 14.96
C ALA A 376 -2.87 -8.78 14.36
N VAL A 377 -3.09 -8.07 13.25
CA VAL A 377 -2.04 -7.29 12.56
C VAL A 377 -2.37 -5.80 12.46
N THR A 378 -3.48 -5.35 13.07
CA THR A 378 -3.92 -3.95 12.97
C THR A 378 -2.96 -3.00 13.67
N ASP A 379 -2.37 -3.40 14.78
CA ASP A 379 -1.44 -2.56 15.55
C ASP A 379 -0.14 -2.35 14.76
N GLU A 380 0.42 -3.40 14.15
CA GLU A 380 1.58 -3.28 13.26
C GLU A 380 1.26 -2.44 12.02
N CYS A 381 0.04 -2.50 11.49
CA CYS A 381 -0.37 -1.60 10.40
C CYS A 381 -0.40 -0.13 10.86
N LEU A 382 -0.87 0.14 12.07
CA LEU A 382 -0.87 1.48 12.64
C LEU A 382 0.55 1.99 12.89
N ASP A 383 1.45 1.14 13.38
CA ASP A 383 2.87 1.46 13.58
C ASP A 383 3.56 1.84 12.25
N VAL A 384 3.27 1.11 11.16
CA VAL A 384 3.76 1.46 9.82
C VAL A 384 3.26 2.82 9.36
N LEU A 385 1.98 3.13 9.58
CA LEU A 385 1.42 4.44 9.23
C LEU A 385 2.01 5.56 10.10
N ALA A 386 2.21 5.32 11.39
CA ALA A 386 2.82 6.28 12.31
C ALA A 386 4.28 6.57 11.93
N ALA A 387 5.06 5.52 11.65
CA ALA A 387 6.45 5.64 11.23
C ALA A 387 6.63 6.36 9.89
N ALA A 388 5.62 6.32 9.02
CA ALA A 388 5.60 7.05 7.76
C ALA A 388 5.25 8.55 7.93
N CYS A 389 4.69 8.94 9.07
CA CYS A 389 4.25 10.30 9.34
C CYS A 389 5.35 11.14 10.00
N SER A 390 5.44 12.41 9.63
CA SER A 390 6.21 13.42 10.35
C SER A 390 5.47 14.75 10.39
N LEU A 391 5.56 15.44 11.52
CA LEU A 391 4.94 16.75 11.70
C LEU A 391 5.82 17.84 11.09
N ASN A 392 5.29 18.58 10.13
CA ASN A 392 5.92 19.78 9.57
C ASN A 392 5.04 20.99 9.86
N GLY A 393 5.33 21.66 10.98
CA GLY A 393 4.55 22.79 11.48
C GLY A 393 3.12 22.38 11.81
N THR A 394 2.16 22.83 11.00
CA THR A 394 0.73 22.53 11.17
C THR A 394 0.22 21.45 10.21
N THR A 395 1.11 20.79 9.47
CA THR A 395 0.76 19.76 8.47
C THR A 395 1.50 18.46 8.75
N LEU A 396 0.93 17.34 8.30
CA LEU A 396 1.60 16.04 8.29
C LEU A 396 2.21 15.78 6.92
N GLN A 397 3.43 15.26 6.93
CA GLN A 397 4.05 14.67 5.76
C GLN A 397 4.06 13.14 5.88
N LEU A 398 3.73 12.46 4.79
CA LEU A 398 3.83 11.00 4.67
C LEU A 398 4.96 10.62 3.72
N THR A 399 5.94 9.89 4.24
CA THR A 399 7.08 9.37 3.48
C THR A 399 7.30 7.90 3.77
N GLU A 400 7.65 7.14 2.74
CA GLU A 400 8.03 5.74 2.84
C GLU A 400 9.44 5.58 2.25
N ASN A 401 10.36 4.98 3.00
CA ASN A 401 11.75 4.81 2.58
C ASN A 401 12.41 6.12 2.10
N GLY A 402 12.11 7.24 2.80
CA GLY A 402 12.61 8.58 2.47
C GLY A 402 11.99 9.22 1.22
N THR A 403 11.02 8.57 0.58
CA THR A 403 10.31 9.08 -0.60
C THR A 403 8.88 9.48 -0.23
N GLN A 404 8.38 10.56 -0.82
CA GLN A 404 6.99 10.96 -0.63
C GLN A 404 6.03 9.88 -1.16
N VAL A 405 5.05 9.51 -0.35
CA VAL A 405 4.00 8.56 -0.73
C VAL A 405 3.11 9.18 -1.83
N PRO A 406 2.69 8.43 -2.87
CA PRO A 406 1.75 8.92 -3.87
C PRO A 406 0.42 9.42 -3.28
N LEU A 407 -0.14 10.48 -3.85
CA LEU A 407 -1.34 11.15 -3.33
C LEU A 407 -2.56 10.23 -3.08
N LEU A 408 -2.84 9.28 -3.98
CA LEU A 408 -3.94 8.33 -3.79
C LEU A 408 -3.71 7.41 -2.58
N GLN A 409 -2.46 7.03 -2.33
CA GLN A 409 -2.09 6.19 -1.18
C GLN A 409 -2.14 7.01 0.12
N ILE A 410 -1.73 8.28 0.08
CA ILE A 410 -1.92 9.22 1.20
C ILE A 410 -3.41 9.36 1.54
N ALA A 411 -4.26 9.58 0.55
CA ALA A 411 -5.71 9.68 0.75
C ALA A 411 -6.30 8.38 1.32
N SER A 412 -5.80 7.23 0.85
CA SER A 412 -6.19 5.92 1.36
C SER A 412 -5.76 5.71 2.80
N ALA A 413 -4.54 6.12 3.18
CA ALA A 413 -4.05 6.06 4.56
C ALA A 413 -4.87 6.95 5.51
N GLY A 414 -5.17 8.19 5.11
CA GLY A 414 -6.04 9.08 5.88
C GLY A 414 -7.45 8.49 6.06
N THR A 415 -8.02 7.94 4.99
CA THR A 415 -9.35 7.30 5.02
C THR A 415 -9.35 6.03 5.87
N ALA A 416 -8.27 5.24 5.83
CA ALA A 416 -8.09 4.04 6.66
C ALA A 416 -8.11 4.38 8.15
N LEU A 417 -7.36 5.41 8.56
CA LEU A 417 -7.33 5.89 9.95
C LEU A 417 -8.69 6.43 10.41
N ILE A 418 -9.40 7.17 9.55
CA ILE A 418 -10.78 7.63 9.85
C ILE A 418 -11.71 6.43 10.03
N ALA A 419 -11.66 5.45 9.13
CA ALA A 419 -12.54 4.28 9.17
C ALA A 419 -12.26 3.41 10.41
N TYR A 420 -10.99 3.18 10.73
CA TYR A 420 -10.54 2.38 11.87
C TYR A 420 -10.79 3.10 13.21
N GLY A 421 -10.48 4.39 13.30
CA GLY A 421 -10.76 5.22 14.47
C GLY A 421 -12.26 5.26 14.80
N LYS A 422 -13.12 5.43 13.79
CA LYS A 422 -14.58 5.37 13.97
C LYS A 422 -15.08 3.97 14.36
N LEU A 423 -14.45 2.90 13.87
CA LEU A 423 -14.80 1.53 14.26
C LEU A 423 -14.46 1.26 15.73
N THR A 424 -13.27 1.68 16.17
CA THR A 424 -12.75 1.41 17.51
C THR A 424 -13.19 2.42 18.57
N GLY A 425 -13.70 3.58 18.15
CA GLY A 425 -14.02 4.70 19.04
C GLY A 425 -12.79 5.50 19.49
N THR A 426 -11.66 5.37 18.79
CA THR A 426 -10.39 6.03 19.13
C THR A 426 -10.27 7.34 18.36
N GLU A 427 -10.34 8.47 19.08
CA GLU A 427 -10.35 9.80 18.45
C GLU A 427 -9.01 10.16 17.83
N GLU A 428 -7.90 9.72 18.40
CA GLU A 428 -6.53 10.02 17.92
C GLU A 428 -6.31 9.56 16.48
N TYR A 429 -6.77 8.35 16.15
CA TYR A 429 -6.71 7.83 14.77
C TYR A 429 -7.61 8.63 13.83
N THR A 430 -8.82 8.97 14.28
CA THR A 430 -9.77 9.75 13.47
C THR A 430 -9.21 11.15 13.18
N ASN A 431 -8.67 11.82 14.19
CA ASN A 431 -8.05 13.14 14.11
C ASN A 431 -6.81 13.13 13.20
N SER A 432 -5.99 12.09 13.30
CA SER A 432 -4.81 11.90 12.45
C SER A 432 -5.21 11.68 10.99
N GLY A 433 -6.22 10.87 10.74
CA GLY A 433 -6.77 10.69 9.40
C GLY A 433 -7.32 11.99 8.80
N TYR A 434 -8.04 12.80 9.58
CA TYR A 434 -8.45 14.15 9.17
C TYR A 434 -7.26 15.04 8.84
N MET A 435 -6.22 15.03 9.67
CA MET A 435 -5.03 15.85 9.46
C MET A 435 -4.25 15.44 8.20
N ILE A 436 -4.12 14.14 7.91
CA ILE A 436 -3.50 13.66 6.68
C ILE A 436 -4.25 14.22 5.45
N ILE A 437 -5.58 14.06 5.41
CA ILE A 437 -6.39 14.56 4.30
C ILE A 437 -6.26 16.08 4.17
N ASN A 438 -6.36 16.80 5.28
CA ASN A 438 -6.26 18.26 5.30
C ASN A 438 -4.85 18.79 4.99
N SER A 439 -3.80 17.98 5.16
CA SER A 439 -2.44 18.39 4.81
C SER A 439 -2.19 18.35 3.30
N TYR A 440 -2.86 17.45 2.58
CA TYR A 440 -2.61 17.19 1.16
C TYR A 440 -3.73 17.63 0.21
N ILE A 441 -4.95 17.79 0.71
CA ILE A 441 -6.16 18.02 -0.12
C ILE A 441 -6.84 19.36 0.21
N ASN A 442 -6.32 20.15 1.16
CA ASN A 442 -6.85 21.49 1.47
C ASN A 442 -6.85 22.48 0.29
N SER A 443 -6.09 22.17 -0.75
CA SER A 443 -6.08 22.87 -2.02
C SER A 443 -6.01 21.85 -3.15
N THR A 444 -6.86 22.02 -4.15
CA THR A 444 -6.86 21.20 -5.37
C THR A 444 -6.07 21.87 -6.50
N ALA A 445 -5.34 22.94 -6.20
CA ALA A 445 -4.51 23.64 -7.18
C ALA A 445 -3.46 22.67 -7.75
N GLY A 446 -3.51 22.46 -9.07
CA GLY A 446 -2.60 21.55 -9.77
C GLY A 446 -3.12 20.11 -9.91
N PHE A 447 -4.28 19.76 -9.35
CA PHE A 447 -4.91 18.47 -9.63
C PHE A 447 -5.59 18.50 -11.00
N ASP A 448 -5.29 17.51 -11.83
CA ASP A 448 -6.00 17.31 -13.09
C ASP A 448 -7.31 16.53 -12.87
N LEU A 449 -8.15 16.48 -13.91
CA LEU A 449 -9.44 15.81 -13.82
C LEU A 449 -9.28 14.33 -13.46
N ARG A 450 -8.24 13.67 -13.97
CA ARG A 450 -7.98 12.26 -13.69
C ARG A 450 -7.72 12.03 -12.20
N THR A 451 -6.80 12.79 -11.62
CA THR A 451 -6.43 12.72 -10.20
C THR A 451 -7.64 12.94 -9.30
N MET A 452 -8.45 13.98 -9.58
CA MET A 452 -9.66 14.24 -8.79
C MET A 452 -10.70 13.11 -8.94
N SER A 453 -10.81 12.53 -10.13
CA SER A 453 -11.75 11.43 -10.39
C SER A 453 -11.37 10.14 -9.67
N GLU A 454 -10.07 9.88 -9.51
CA GLU A 454 -9.51 8.74 -8.77
C GLU A 454 -9.56 8.97 -7.24
N LEU A 455 -9.39 10.22 -6.78
CA LEU A 455 -9.52 10.59 -5.36
C LEU A 455 -10.95 10.53 -4.85
N TYR A 456 -11.94 10.88 -5.68
CA TYR A 456 -13.34 10.97 -5.28
C TYR A 456 -13.85 9.72 -4.51
N PRO A 457 -13.76 8.49 -5.04
CA PRO A 457 -14.25 7.30 -4.32
C PRO A 457 -13.45 6.96 -3.04
N ILE A 458 -12.23 7.49 -2.89
CA ILE A 458 -11.43 7.33 -1.67
C ILE A 458 -11.94 8.28 -0.58
N LEU A 459 -12.25 9.54 -0.94
CA LEU A 459 -12.72 10.56 0.00
C LEU A 459 -14.20 10.42 0.36
N GLU A 460 -15.01 9.85 -0.53
CA GLU A 460 -16.44 9.63 -0.35
C GLU A 460 -16.80 8.14 -0.42
N PRO A 461 -16.20 7.28 0.42
CA PRO A 461 -16.32 5.82 0.29
C PRO A 461 -17.72 5.29 0.61
N ASN A 462 -18.59 6.13 1.18
CA ASN A 462 -19.96 5.79 1.58
C ASN A 462 -21.03 6.36 0.64
N ASN A 463 -20.64 7.06 -0.44
CA ASN A 463 -21.64 7.54 -1.40
C ASN A 463 -22.18 6.37 -2.24
N SER A 464 -23.38 5.90 -1.90
CA SER A 464 -24.07 4.82 -2.61
C SER A 464 -24.41 5.16 -4.06
N ALA A 465 -24.42 6.45 -4.43
CA ALA A 465 -24.59 6.83 -5.82
C ALA A 465 -23.36 6.42 -6.65
N TYR A 466 -22.18 6.24 -6.06
CA TYR A 466 -21.02 5.67 -6.76
C TYR A 466 -21.23 4.17 -6.99
N PRO A 467 -20.93 3.62 -8.19
CA PRO A 467 -21.15 2.21 -8.51
C PRO A 467 -20.43 1.28 -7.53
N HIS A 468 -21.17 0.36 -6.94
CA HIS A 468 -20.66 -0.53 -5.91
C HIS A 468 -21.31 -1.91 -5.97
N VAL A 469 -20.65 -2.84 -5.27
CA VAL A 469 -21.22 -4.14 -4.94
C VAL A 469 -22.09 -3.98 -3.70
N GLU A 470 -23.37 -4.32 -3.83
CA GLU A 470 -24.31 -4.43 -2.72
C GLU A 470 -24.63 -5.91 -2.46
N VAL A 471 -24.27 -6.42 -1.28
CA VAL A 471 -24.60 -7.79 -0.89
C VAL A 471 -26.01 -7.79 -0.31
N ILE A 472 -26.95 -8.40 -1.04
CA ILE A 472 -28.38 -8.32 -0.74
C ILE A 472 -28.82 -9.48 0.16
N ALA A 473 -28.26 -10.68 -0.06
CA ALA A 473 -28.48 -11.84 0.80
C ALA A 473 -27.22 -12.72 0.82
N ASN A 474 -26.80 -13.21 1.99
CA ASN A 474 -25.69 -14.15 2.09
C ASN A 474 -26.15 -15.58 1.69
N ALA A 475 -25.21 -16.51 1.54
CA ALA A 475 -25.50 -17.88 1.12
C ALA A 475 -26.50 -18.63 2.03
N GLN A 476 -26.55 -18.31 3.32
CA GLN A 476 -27.53 -18.87 4.25
C GLN A 476 -28.91 -18.23 4.06
N SER A 477 -28.98 -16.90 3.99
CA SER A 477 -30.23 -16.14 3.96
C SER A 477 -30.89 -16.12 2.57
N SER A 478 -30.15 -16.42 1.51
CA SER A 478 -30.68 -16.47 0.15
C SER A 478 -31.58 -17.68 -0.11
N GLY A 479 -31.42 -18.76 0.67
CA GLY A 479 -32.07 -20.05 0.45
C GLY A 479 -31.51 -20.84 -0.75
N THR A 480 -30.50 -20.32 -1.45
CA THR A 480 -29.96 -20.88 -2.70
C THR A 480 -28.58 -21.53 -2.51
N GLY A 481 -27.99 -21.35 -1.32
CA GLY A 481 -26.60 -21.71 -1.05
C GLY A 481 -25.57 -20.78 -1.72
N LYS A 482 -26.02 -19.71 -2.40
CA LYS A 482 -25.16 -18.70 -3.03
C LYS A 482 -25.44 -17.31 -2.48
N THR A 483 -24.41 -16.48 -2.41
CA THR A 483 -24.58 -15.06 -2.10
C THR A 483 -25.29 -14.35 -3.25
N VAL A 484 -26.34 -13.60 -2.93
CA VAL A 484 -27.06 -12.72 -3.85
C VAL A 484 -26.50 -11.31 -3.68
N TRP A 485 -26.04 -10.72 -4.77
CA TRP A 485 -25.43 -9.39 -4.75
C TRP A 485 -25.75 -8.63 -6.04
N ALA A 486 -25.66 -7.31 -6.00
CA ALA A 486 -25.85 -6.45 -7.17
C ALA A 486 -24.65 -5.56 -7.44
N TRP A 487 -24.37 -5.31 -8.71
CA TRP A 487 -23.63 -4.13 -9.15
C TRP A 487 -24.62 -3.02 -9.45
N THR A 488 -24.56 -1.93 -8.67
CA THR A 488 -25.64 -0.93 -8.60
C THR A 488 -25.14 0.45 -8.21
N ALA A 489 -26.01 1.45 -8.35
CA ALA A 489 -25.87 2.79 -7.76
C ALA A 489 -27.09 3.13 -6.87
N ALA A 490 -27.81 2.09 -6.39
CA ALA A 490 -28.92 2.24 -5.46
C ALA A 490 -28.46 2.60 -4.05
N GLN A 491 -29.32 3.28 -3.30
CA GLN A 491 -29.06 3.56 -1.89
C GLN A 491 -29.17 2.30 -1.03
N ALA A 492 -30.12 1.43 -1.36
CA ALA A 492 -30.33 0.16 -0.69
C ALA A 492 -31.12 -0.79 -1.59
N ILE A 493 -30.91 -2.10 -1.40
CA ILE A 493 -31.72 -3.14 -2.02
C ILE A 493 -32.20 -4.10 -0.92
N GLY A 494 -33.52 -4.24 -0.79
CA GLY A 494 -34.15 -5.23 0.09
C GLY A 494 -34.35 -6.58 -0.61
N TYR A 495 -34.28 -7.66 0.17
CA TYR A 495 -34.48 -9.04 -0.28
C TYR A 495 -35.32 -9.80 0.74
N GLU A 496 -36.53 -10.16 0.33
CA GLU A 496 -37.49 -10.84 1.21
C GLU A 496 -38.15 -11.99 0.45
N ARG A 497 -38.17 -13.18 1.05
CA ARG A 497 -38.95 -14.31 0.52
C ARG A 497 -40.29 -14.41 1.23
N ASP A 498 -41.36 -14.56 0.47
CA ASP A 498 -42.68 -14.85 1.04
C ASP A 498 -42.80 -16.33 1.45
N SER A 499 -43.89 -16.67 2.14
CA SER A 499 -44.18 -18.03 2.59
C SER A 499 -44.28 -19.07 1.47
N ALA A 500 -44.53 -18.63 0.23
CA ALA A 500 -44.55 -19.47 -0.96
C ALA A 500 -43.19 -19.54 -1.66
N GLY A 501 -42.14 -18.96 -1.08
CA GLY A 501 -40.78 -18.97 -1.61
C GLY A 501 -40.54 -17.93 -2.72
N ASN A 502 -41.52 -17.09 -3.06
CA ASN A 502 -41.36 -16.03 -4.05
C ASN A 502 -40.48 -14.91 -3.49
N LEU A 503 -39.63 -14.34 -4.33
CA LEU A 503 -38.71 -13.28 -3.92
C LEU A 503 -39.30 -11.90 -4.21
N LEU A 504 -39.33 -11.03 -3.21
CA LEU A 504 -39.57 -9.61 -3.34
C LEU A 504 -38.24 -8.86 -3.22
N LEU A 505 -37.89 -8.14 -4.27
CA LEU A 505 -36.80 -7.17 -4.28
C LEU A 505 -37.38 -5.76 -4.14
N THR A 506 -36.80 -4.95 -3.25
CA THR A 506 -37.15 -3.53 -3.10
C THR A 506 -35.92 -2.68 -3.39
N VAL A 507 -35.97 -1.80 -4.39
CA VAL A 507 -34.82 -0.99 -4.83
C VAL A 507 -35.06 0.47 -4.48
N ASP A 508 -34.16 1.09 -3.73
CA ASP A 508 -34.19 2.52 -3.38
C ASP A 508 -33.30 3.33 -4.34
N PHE A 509 -33.92 4.17 -5.18
CA PHE A 509 -33.25 5.01 -6.16
C PHE A 509 -34.04 6.30 -6.40
N PRO A 510 -33.41 7.40 -6.85
CA PRO A 510 -34.12 8.64 -7.15
C PRO A 510 -35.38 8.47 -8.00
N GLN A 511 -36.47 9.07 -7.53
CA GLN A 511 -37.76 9.06 -8.22
C GLN A 511 -37.64 9.69 -9.62
N GLU A 512 -38.43 9.19 -10.57
CA GLU A 512 -38.49 9.55 -11.98
C GLU A 512 -37.24 9.23 -12.80
N GLU A 513 -36.20 8.68 -12.18
CA GLU A 513 -34.97 8.29 -12.86
C GLU A 513 -35.02 6.85 -13.36
N THR A 514 -34.11 6.55 -14.29
CA THR A 514 -33.87 5.19 -14.75
C THR A 514 -32.64 4.64 -14.07
N HIS A 515 -32.79 3.48 -13.46
CA HIS A 515 -31.75 2.71 -12.81
C HIS A 515 -31.48 1.42 -13.58
N TYR A 516 -30.22 1.12 -13.80
CA TYR A 516 -29.75 -0.12 -14.39
C TYR A 516 -28.99 -0.90 -13.31
N LEU A 517 -29.28 -2.18 -13.17
CA LEU A 517 -28.61 -3.02 -12.17
C LEU A 517 -28.37 -4.44 -12.69
N ILE A 518 -27.25 -5.00 -12.26
CA ILE A 518 -26.86 -6.38 -12.53
C ILE A 518 -26.97 -7.13 -11.19
N ILE A 519 -27.90 -8.08 -11.06
CA ILE A 519 -28.04 -8.88 -9.85
C ILE A 519 -27.57 -10.30 -10.11
N ASN A 520 -26.61 -10.79 -9.33
CA ASN A 520 -26.11 -12.15 -9.37
C ASN A 520 -26.66 -13.01 -8.24
N GLY A 521 -26.65 -14.33 -8.44
CA GLY A 521 -27.12 -15.31 -7.45
C GLY A 521 -28.64 -15.53 -7.45
N ILE A 522 -29.36 -15.00 -8.45
CA ILE A 522 -30.80 -15.19 -8.60
C ILE A 522 -31.06 -16.56 -9.21
N GLU A 523 -31.82 -17.39 -8.50
CA GLU A 523 -32.28 -18.69 -8.99
C GLU A 523 -33.21 -18.57 -10.21
N PRO A 524 -33.32 -19.61 -11.05
CA PRO A 524 -34.26 -19.61 -12.15
C PRO A 524 -35.69 -19.46 -11.65
N PHE A 525 -36.37 -18.41 -12.10
CA PHE A 525 -37.77 -18.12 -11.79
C PHE A 525 -38.65 -18.31 -13.04
N ARG A 526 -39.96 -18.42 -12.82
CA ARG A 526 -40.96 -18.63 -13.88
C ARG A 526 -41.62 -17.35 -14.36
N ARG A 527 -41.84 -16.42 -13.43
CA ARG A 527 -42.45 -15.12 -13.71
C ARG A 527 -41.77 -14.02 -12.91
N ILE A 528 -41.72 -12.83 -13.47
CA ILE A 528 -41.32 -11.61 -12.79
C ILE A 528 -42.40 -10.56 -12.98
N ASP A 529 -42.78 -9.93 -11.88
CA ASP A 529 -43.65 -8.77 -11.88
C ASP A 529 -42.81 -7.53 -11.57
N ILE A 530 -42.93 -6.49 -12.38
CA ILE A 530 -42.35 -5.16 -12.15
C ILE A 530 -43.54 -4.20 -12.03
N TYR A 531 -43.61 -3.44 -10.92
CA TYR A 531 -44.78 -2.60 -10.60
C TYR A 531 -46.11 -3.38 -10.50
N GLY A 532 -46.05 -4.63 -10.01
CA GLY A 532 -47.23 -5.50 -9.91
C GLY A 532 -47.80 -5.98 -11.25
N VAL A 533 -47.08 -5.77 -12.36
CA VAL A 533 -47.47 -6.25 -13.69
C VAL A 533 -46.46 -7.29 -14.15
N ALA A 534 -46.94 -8.39 -14.75
CA ALA A 534 -46.07 -9.42 -15.29
C ALA A 534 -45.29 -8.94 -16.52
N PHE A 535 -43.96 -9.08 -16.51
CA PHE A 535 -43.09 -8.74 -17.63
C PHE A 535 -42.57 -10.00 -18.33
N ARG A 536 -42.59 -9.99 -19.67
CA ARG A 536 -41.86 -10.97 -20.48
C ARG A 536 -40.43 -10.50 -20.69
N THR A 537 -39.49 -11.45 -20.74
CA THR A 537 -38.11 -11.15 -21.09
C THR A 537 -38.03 -10.63 -22.53
N ASP A 538 -37.24 -9.59 -22.76
CA ASP A 538 -36.98 -9.04 -24.09
C ASP A 538 -35.52 -8.58 -24.17
N PRO A 539 -34.68 -9.16 -25.06
CA PRO A 539 -33.29 -8.74 -25.25
C PRO A 539 -33.12 -7.25 -25.58
N ARG A 540 -34.17 -6.57 -26.04
CA ARG A 540 -34.18 -5.14 -26.39
C ARG A 540 -34.69 -4.23 -25.27
N PHE A 541 -34.94 -4.76 -24.07
CA PHE A 541 -35.56 -4.04 -22.94
C PHE A 541 -34.91 -2.67 -22.63
N GLU A 542 -33.61 -2.53 -22.89
CA GLU A 542 -32.88 -1.30 -22.61
C GLU A 542 -33.19 -0.16 -23.58
N THR A 543 -33.71 -0.47 -24.78
CA THR A 543 -34.01 0.51 -25.85
C THR A 543 -35.33 1.25 -25.67
N TYR A 544 -36.29 0.66 -24.95
CA TYR A 544 -37.63 1.23 -24.77
C TYR A 544 -37.66 2.23 -23.61
N ASN A 545 -38.58 3.20 -23.66
CA ASN A 545 -38.84 4.10 -22.53
C ASN A 545 -39.72 3.43 -21.44
N SER A 546 -39.44 2.17 -21.13
CA SER A 546 -40.11 1.36 -20.13
C SER A 546 -39.09 0.59 -19.29
N SER A 547 -39.55 0.03 -18.18
CA SER A 547 -38.80 -0.99 -17.45
C SER A 547 -38.77 -2.31 -18.21
N GLY A 548 -37.86 -3.19 -17.82
CA GLY A 548 -37.78 -4.52 -18.38
C GLY A 548 -36.53 -5.24 -17.87
N TYR A 549 -36.35 -6.47 -18.32
CA TYR A 549 -35.28 -7.32 -17.85
C TYR A 549 -34.85 -8.35 -18.90
N VAL A 550 -33.66 -8.90 -18.68
CA VAL A 550 -33.19 -10.17 -19.24
C VAL A 550 -32.61 -11.00 -18.10
N TYR A 551 -32.82 -12.31 -18.12
CA TYR A 551 -32.25 -13.23 -17.16
C TYR A 551 -31.32 -14.23 -17.86
N ASN A 552 -30.08 -14.30 -17.41
CA ASN A 552 -29.13 -15.34 -17.81
C ASN A 552 -29.21 -16.51 -16.82
N ARG A 553 -29.78 -17.62 -17.28
CA ARG A 553 -29.97 -18.83 -16.48
C ARG A 553 -28.68 -19.55 -16.13
N ASP A 554 -27.69 -19.52 -17.03
CA ASP A 554 -26.43 -20.25 -16.86
C ASP A 554 -25.59 -19.63 -15.73
N THR A 555 -25.62 -18.30 -15.62
CA THR A 555 -24.88 -17.56 -14.60
C THR A 555 -25.74 -17.17 -13.39
N GLY A 556 -27.07 -17.32 -13.46
CA GLY A 556 -27.99 -16.85 -12.44
C GLY A 556 -28.00 -15.32 -12.30
N THR A 557 -27.85 -14.61 -13.42
CA THR A 557 -27.72 -13.15 -13.45
C THR A 557 -28.99 -12.49 -14.01
N LEU A 558 -29.61 -11.62 -13.24
CA LEU A 558 -30.73 -10.78 -13.64
C LEU A 558 -30.21 -9.38 -14.05
N PHE A 559 -30.44 -9.01 -15.30
CA PHE A 559 -30.22 -7.66 -15.81
C PHE A 559 -31.54 -6.91 -15.75
N LEU A 560 -31.61 -5.86 -14.95
CA LEU A 560 -32.86 -5.14 -14.69
C LEU A 560 -32.70 -3.65 -15.02
N LYS A 561 -33.64 -3.14 -15.80
CA LYS A 561 -33.88 -1.71 -15.99
C LYS A 561 -35.14 -1.33 -15.21
N SER A 562 -34.95 -0.56 -14.15
CA SER A 562 -36.04 -0.01 -13.34
C SER A 562 -36.23 1.48 -13.67
N ARG A 563 -37.47 1.91 -13.87
CA ARG A 563 -37.83 3.32 -14.08
C ARG A 563 -38.69 3.73 -12.89
N HIS A 564 -38.06 4.40 -11.94
CA HIS A 564 -38.63 4.66 -10.64
C HIS A 564 -39.80 5.65 -10.77
N LYS A 565 -41.04 5.17 -10.53
CA LYS A 565 -42.24 6.02 -10.40
C LYS A 565 -42.34 6.58 -8.98
N THR A 566 -41.85 5.81 -8.03
CA THR A 566 -41.66 6.13 -6.62
C THR A 566 -40.19 5.88 -6.27
N GLN A 567 -39.72 6.43 -5.15
CA GLN A 567 -38.33 6.23 -4.72
C GLN A 567 -38.00 4.74 -4.51
N LYS A 568 -38.92 3.99 -3.90
CA LYS A 568 -38.76 2.56 -3.63
C LYS A 568 -39.61 1.74 -4.58
N GLU A 569 -38.95 1.04 -5.49
CA GLU A 569 -39.64 0.18 -6.45
C GLU A 569 -39.55 -1.30 -6.10
N THR A 570 -40.60 -2.04 -6.44
CA THR A 570 -40.71 -3.47 -6.14
C THR A 570 -40.65 -4.34 -7.38
N VAL A 571 -39.93 -5.44 -7.26
CA VAL A 571 -39.79 -6.48 -8.29
C VAL A 571 -40.02 -7.83 -7.62
N LYS A 572 -41.04 -8.57 -8.08
CA LYS A 572 -41.40 -9.87 -7.50
C LYS A 572 -41.07 -11.00 -8.46
N LEU A 573 -40.26 -11.97 -8.02
CA LEU A 573 -39.91 -13.18 -8.77
C LEU A 573 -40.70 -14.38 -8.22
N TYR A 574 -41.33 -15.13 -9.11
CA TYR A 574 -42.13 -16.30 -8.78
C TYR A 574 -41.43 -17.59 -9.18
N TYR A 575 -41.30 -18.53 -8.25
CA TYR A 575 -40.52 -19.76 -8.44
C TYR A 575 -41.39 -21.01 -8.68
N ASP A 576 -42.63 -21.02 -8.16
CA ASP A 576 -43.53 -22.19 -8.03
C ASP A 576 -42.84 -23.39 -7.35
N THR A 577 -43.14 -23.67 -6.09
CA THR A 577 -42.60 -24.82 -5.35
C THR A 577 -42.93 -26.15 -6.06
N PRO A 578 -42.02 -27.14 -6.16
CA PRO A 578 -42.42 -28.54 -6.28
C PRO A 578 -43.25 -28.89 -5.03
N ALA A 579 -44.32 -29.66 -5.19
CA ALA A 579 -45.12 -30.13 -4.05
C ALA A 579 -44.20 -30.74 -2.96
N PRO A 580 -44.54 -30.59 -1.66
CA PRO A 580 -43.94 -31.43 -0.63
C PRO A 580 -44.10 -32.89 -1.08
N VAL A 581 -43.06 -33.70 -0.90
CA VAL A 581 -43.19 -35.14 -1.11
C VAL A 581 -44.17 -35.64 -0.06
N ASP A 582 -45.44 -35.75 -0.44
CA ASP A 582 -46.43 -36.48 0.32
C ASP A 582 -45.93 -37.91 0.41
N SER A 583 -45.65 -38.34 1.64
CA SER A 583 -45.43 -39.73 1.99
C SER A 583 -46.51 -40.59 1.35
N GLU A 584 -46.10 -41.60 0.57
CA GLU A 584 -46.96 -42.72 0.18
C GLU A 584 -47.52 -43.39 1.44
N SER A 585 -48.69 -42.94 1.88
CA SER A 585 -49.53 -43.61 2.88
C SER A 585 -50.94 -43.05 2.80
N ASP A 586 -51.58 -43.23 1.64
CA ASP A 586 -52.98 -43.68 1.60
C ASP A 586 -53.40 -43.93 0.16
N ARG A 587 -53.13 -45.15 -0.33
CA ARG A 587 -53.94 -45.75 -1.39
C ARG A 587 -54.87 -46.73 -0.72
N THR A 588 -56.07 -46.28 -0.41
CA THR A 588 -57.20 -47.16 -0.12
C THR A 588 -57.71 -47.72 -1.45
N GLU A 589 -57.53 -49.03 -1.66
CA GLU A 589 -58.15 -49.77 -2.76
C GLU A 589 -59.69 -49.75 -2.64
N PRO A 590 -60.44 -49.59 -3.74
CA PRO A 590 -61.84 -50.01 -3.77
C PRO A 590 -61.94 -51.52 -4.05
N ALA A 591 -62.81 -52.16 -3.30
CA ALA A 591 -63.09 -53.60 -3.26
C ALA A 591 -63.49 -54.21 -4.61
N ALA A 592 -63.01 -55.43 -4.82
CA ALA A 592 -63.40 -56.30 -5.91
C ALA A 592 -64.83 -56.83 -5.74
N GLU A 593 -65.62 -56.74 -6.81
CA GLU A 593 -66.94 -57.32 -6.95
C GLU A 593 -66.80 -58.83 -7.23
N THR A 594 -67.18 -59.67 -6.26
CA THR A 594 -67.27 -61.13 -6.42
C THR A 594 -68.56 -61.51 -7.13
N ALA A 595 -68.43 -62.21 -8.26
CA ALA A 595 -69.50 -63.02 -8.86
C ALA A 595 -69.31 -64.49 -8.45
N ALA A 596 -70.34 -65.09 -7.82
CA ALA A 596 -70.59 -66.53 -7.86
C ALA A 596 -72.06 -66.83 -7.46
N GLU A 597 -72.73 -67.54 -8.39
CA GLU A 597 -74.00 -68.29 -8.34
C GLU A 597 -75.34 -67.54 -8.19
#